data_AF-A0A7Y3HU61-F1
#
_entry.id   AF-A0A7Y3HU61-F1
#
_cell.length_a   1.000
_cell.length_b   1.000
_cell.length_c   1.000
_cell.angle_alpha   90.00
_cell.angle_beta   90.00
_cell.angle_gamma   90.00
#
_symmetry.space_group_name_H-M   'P 1'
#
loop_
_entity.id
_entity.type
_entity.pdbx_description
1 polymer ?
#
loop_
_entity_poly.entity_id
_entity_poly.type
_entity_poly.pdbx_seq_one_letter_code
_entity_poly.pdbx_strand_id
1 'polypeptide(L)' 'DIYLGQGFLDEIKQLDSSKNYYVYCRSGNRSGQACAIMKSIGIVNAFNLTGGFTEWEGEVAEPSQ' A
#
# COMPACT_ATOMS: atom_id res chain seq x y z
N ASP A 1 -11.64 -0.72 -10.05
CA ASP A 1 -11.32 0.69 -10.33
C ASP A 1 -10.40 1.19 -9.22
N ILE A 2 -9.30 1.85 -9.56
CA ILE A 2 -8.38 2.41 -8.56
C ILE A 2 -8.68 3.89 -8.46
N TYR A 3 -9.02 4.32 -7.25
CA TYR A 3 -9.28 5.73 -6.96
C TYR A 3 -8.11 6.59 -7.47
N LEU A 4 -8.42 7.66 -8.21
CA LEU A 4 -7.49 8.58 -8.89
C LEU A 4 -6.72 8.02 -10.10
N GLY A 5 -6.81 6.73 -10.44
CA GLY A 5 -6.27 6.14 -11.69
C GLY A 5 -4.84 6.59 -12.02
N GLN A 6 -4.72 7.56 -12.94
CA GLN A 6 -3.44 8.14 -13.36
C GLN A 6 -2.70 8.87 -12.22
N GLY A 7 -3.41 9.62 -11.37
CA GLY A 7 -2.79 10.36 -10.26
C GLY A 7 -2.10 9.44 -9.25
N PHE A 8 -2.70 8.28 -8.97
CA PHE A 8 -2.08 7.25 -8.13
C PHE A 8 -0.76 6.72 -8.74
N LEU A 9 -0.72 6.49 -10.06
CA LEU A 9 0.49 6.05 -10.74
C LEU A 9 1.59 7.12 -10.69
N ASP A 10 1.22 8.39 -10.84
CA ASP A 10 2.17 9.50 -10.83
C ASP A 10 2.77 9.73 -9.44
N GLU A 11 2.01 9.48 -8.37
CA GLU A 11 2.52 9.50 -6.99
C GLU A 11 3.45 8.32 -6.70
N ILE A 12 3.07 7.08 -7.08
CA ILE A 12 3.93 5.91 -6.84
C ILE A 12 5.27 6.02 -7.57
N LYS A 13 5.29 6.58 -8.79
CA LYS A 13 6.54 6.78 -9.54
C LYS A 13 7.54 7.71 -8.84
N GLN A 14 7.09 8.53 -7.90
CA GLN A 14 7.97 9.40 -7.10
C GLN A 14 8.61 8.67 -5.92
N LEU A 15 8.17 7.44 -5.63
CA LEU A 15 8.73 6.62 -4.56
C LEU A 15 10.09 6.04 -4.96
N ASP A 16 10.97 5.93 -3.97
CA ASP A 16 12.28 5.29 -4.12
C ASP A 16 12.11 3.78 -4.25
N SER A 17 12.42 3.23 -5.43
CA SER A 17 12.25 1.80 -5.74
C SER A 17 13.22 0.87 -5.01
N SER A 18 14.27 1.40 -4.38
CA SER A 18 15.23 0.60 -3.59
C SER A 18 14.69 0.22 -2.20
N LYS A 19 13.65 0.92 -1.72
CA LYS A 19 13.09 0.71 -0.38
C LYS A 19 12.08 -0.43 -0.34
N ASN A 20 11.87 -0.92 0.87
CA ASN A 20 10.79 -1.85 1.18
C ASN A 20 9.51 -1.08 1.52
N TYR A 21 8.41 -1.44 0.87
CA TYR A 21 7.09 -0.87 1.12
C TYR A 21 6.18 -1.95 1.69
N TYR A 22 5.67 -1.72 2.88
CA TYR A 22 4.66 -2.57 3.53
C TYR A 22 3.33 -1.85 3.45
N VAL A 23 2.45 -2.35 2.59
CA VAL A 23 1.20 -1.68 2.25
C VAL A 23 0.06 -2.42 2.95
N TYR A 24 -0.78 -1.67 3.64
CA TYR A 24 -1.97 -2.19 4.29
C TYR A 24 -3.22 -1.46 3.81
N CYS A 25 -4.36 -2.11 3.98
CA CYS A 25 -5.67 -1.49 3.89
C CYS A 25 -6.55 -2.11 4.98
N ARG A 26 -7.88 -1.99 4.89
CA ARG A 26 -8.77 -2.62 5.88
C ARG A 26 -8.58 -4.14 6.00
N SER A 27 -8.58 -4.87 4.87
CA SER A 27 -8.62 -6.34 4.84
C SER A 27 -7.58 -7.00 3.93
N GLY A 28 -6.62 -6.24 3.41
CA GLY A 28 -5.58 -6.72 2.48
C GLY A 28 -5.94 -6.69 0.99
N ASN A 29 -7.22 -6.57 0.59
CA ASN A 29 -7.61 -6.63 -0.83
C ASN A 29 -7.14 -5.44 -1.67
N ARG A 30 -7.29 -4.21 -1.17
CA ARG A 30 -6.89 -2.98 -1.90
C ARG A 30 -5.38 -2.82 -1.93
N SER A 31 -4.73 -3.10 -0.80
CA SER A 31 -3.27 -3.09 -0.69
C SER A 31 -2.62 -4.15 -1.58
N GLY A 32 -3.24 -5.32 -1.74
CA GLY A 32 -2.79 -6.33 -2.72
C GLY A 32 -2.77 -5.80 -4.16
N GLN A 33 -3.83 -5.11 -4.58
CA GLN A 33 -3.89 -4.48 -5.91
C GLN A 33 -2.84 -3.38 -6.06
N ALA A 34 -2.67 -2.54 -5.03
CA ALA A 34 -1.63 -1.51 -5.02
C ALA A 34 -0.22 -2.12 -5.15
N CYS A 35 0.10 -3.17 -4.39
CA CYS A 35 1.38 -3.88 -4.49
C CYS A 35 1.63 -4.47 -5.88
N ALA A 36 0.59 -4.99 -6.54
CA ALA A 36 0.73 -5.51 -7.91
C ALA A 36 1.14 -4.40 -8.90
N ILE A 37 0.58 -3.20 -8.73
CA ILE A 37 0.93 -2.03 -9.56
C ILE A 37 2.32 -1.51 -9.23
N MET A 38 2.65 -1.37 -7.95
CA MET A 38 4.00 -0.97 -7.51
C MET A 38 5.07 -1.87 -8.15
N LYS A 39 4.84 -3.18 -8.17
CA LYS A 39 5.73 -4.16 -8.81
C LYS A 39 5.79 -3.99 -10.32
N SER A 40 4.65 -3.74 -10.99
CA SER A 40 4.63 -3.58 -12.45
C SER A 40 5.40 -2.34 -12.92
N ILE A 41 5.61 -1.35 -12.05
CA ILE A 41 6.37 -0.12 -12.35
C ILE A 41 7.77 -0.09 -11.74
N GLY A 42 8.27 -1.22 -11.22
CA GLY A 42 9.66 -1.39 -10.80
C GLY A 42 9.93 -1.28 -9.30
N ILE A 43 8.91 -1.11 -8.46
CA ILE A 43 9.05 -1.22 -7.00
C ILE A 43 8.85 -2.69 -6.61
N VAL A 44 9.91 -3.47 -6.72
CA VAL A 44 9.88 -4.93 -6.55
C VAL A 44 9.56 -5.32 -5.11
N ASN A 45 10.06 -4.54 -4.15
CA ASN A 45 9.94 -4.77 -2.71
C ASN A 45 8.65 -4.20 -2.12
N ALA A 46 7.51 -4.52 -2.74
CA ALA A 46 6.18 -4.18 -2.23
C ALA A 46 5.49 -5.41 -1.60
N PHE A 47 5.19 -5.32 -0.31
CA PHE A 47 4.64 -6.39 0.52
C PHE A 47 3.24 -6.01 0.99
N ASN A 48 2.27 -6.88 0.73
CA ASN A 48 0.90 -6.71 1.21
C ASN A 48 0.78 -7.26 2.63
N LEU A 49 0.23 -6.46 3.55
CA LEU A 49 -0.18 -6.96 4.86
C LEU A 49 -1.52 -7.71 4.71
N THR A 50 -1.45 -9.04 4.59
CA THR A 50 -2.63 -9.92 4.58
C THR A 50 -3.43 -9.74 5.88
N GLY A 51 -4.76 -9.81 5.80
CA GLY A 51 -5.65 -9.45 6.92
C GLY A 51 -5.86 -7.94 7.08
N GLY A 52 -4.91 -7.14 6.59
CA GLY A 52 -4.93 -5.68 6.68
C GLY A 52 -4.99 -5.21 8.13
N PHE A 53 -5.57 -4.03 8.32
CA PHE A 53 -5.74 -3.43 9.65
C PHE A 53 -6.74 -4.22 10.52
N THR A 54 -7.61 -5.05 9.93
CA THR A 54 -8.59 -5.86 10.70
C THR A 54 -7.90 -6.90 11.56
N GLU A 55 -6.73 -7.38 11.16
CA GLU A 55 -5.92 -8.35 11.90
C GLU A 55 -4.73 -7.68 12.62
N TRP A 56 -4.70 -6.36 12.71
CA TRP A 56 -3.67 -5.65 13.45
C TRP A 56 -3.94 -5.73 14.96
N GLU A 57 -3.02 -6.36 15.69
CA GLU A 57 -3.08 -6.50 17.16
C GLU A 57 -2.12 -5.56 17.91
N GLY A 58 -1.36 -4.75 17.17
CA GLY A 58 -0.42 -3.79 17.74
C GLY A 58 -1.10 -2.52 18.27
N GLU A 59 -0.27 -1.59 18.75
CA GLU A 59 -0.76 -0.29 19.19
C GLU A 59 -1.44 0.46 18.04
N VAL A 60 -2.55 1.12 18.37
CA VAL A 60 -3.27 2.02 17.47
C VAL A 60 -3.31 3.39 18.12
N ALA A 61 -2.98 4.42 17.35
CA ALA A 61 -3.15 5.79 17.79
C ALA A 61 -4.47 6.31 17.20
N GLU A 62 -5.34 6.78 18.09
CA GLU A 62 -6.49 7.59 17.64
C GLU A 62 -5.95 8.94 17.12
N PRO A 63 -6.51 9.48 16.02
CA PRO A 63 -6.15 10.81 15.57
C PRO A 63 -6.36 11.79 16.73
N SER A 64 -5.36 12.65 17.02
CA SER A 64 -5.60 13.80 17.88
C SER A 64 -6.75 14.60 17.27
N GLN A 65 -7.83 14.76 18.04
CA GLN A 65 -8.99 15.58 17.69
C GLN A 65 -8.55 16.98 17.24
#